data_AF-A0A0D7X2M7-F1
#
_entry.id   AF-A0A0D7X2M7-F1
#
_cell.length_a   1.000
_cell.length_b   1.000
_cell.length_c   1.000
_cell.angle_alpha   90.00
_cell.angle_beta   90.00
_cell.angle_gamma   90.00
#
_symmetry.space_group_name_H-M   'P 1'
#
loop_
_entity.id
_entity.type
_entity.pdbx_description
1 polymer ?
#
loop_
_entity_poly.entity_id
_entity_poly.type
_entity_poly.pdbx_seq_one_letter_code
_entity_poly.pdbx_strand_id
1 'polypeptide(L)'
;MAKWNVEDNGTQYEIEYKRSLGGGKIIVNGSVQKVKSQNAFLNLVDFPIRLTNKAVNVVVIGNKADLAVDGVYLGSNQPYVPVAKVPGWSWAFVVVSLVIGLLFSGIFGVCIGILGSMFYVKSSLSMHQSTNRRIISCLIVFLIISIVQVVFGITVNQWLRNL
;
A
#
# COMPACT_ATOMS: atom_id res chain seq x y z
N MET A 1 -11.87 2.55 8.84
CA MET A 1 -11.94 4.00 8.56
C MET A 1 -10.78 4.66 9.28
N ALA A 2 -10.18 5.70 8.71
CA ALA A 2 -9.09 6.44 9.35
C ALA A 2 -9.48 7.91 9.49
N LYS A 3 -9.06 8.54 10.58
CA LYS A 3 -9.48 9.89 10.96
C LYS A 3 -8.32 10.59 11.64
N TRP A 4 -8.10 11.84 11.27
CA TRP A 4 -7.02 12.69 11.77
C TRP A 4 -7.54 14.09 12.00
N ASN A 5 -7.04 14.74 13.04
CA ASN A 5 -7.25 16.15 13.29
C ASN A 5 -5.92 16.86 13.08
N VAL A 6 -5.90 17.87 12.22
CA VAL A 6 -4.72 18.66 11.91
C VAL A 6 -5.01 20.11 12.21
N GLU A 7 -4.17 20.71 13.06
CA GLU A 7 -4.22 22.15 13.29
C GLU A 7 -3.36 22.89 12.28
N ASP A 8 -3.93 23.91 11.65
CA ASP A 8 -3.22 24.84 10.79
C ASP A 8 -3.62 26.28 11.15
N ASN A 9 -2.66 27.04 11.69
CA ASN A 9 -2.81 28.43 12.13
C ASN A 9 -4.04 28.70 13.03
N GLY A 10 -4.24 27.86 14.05
CA GLY A 10 -5.37 27.96 14.99
C GLY A 10 -6.71 27.44 14.45
N THR A 11 -6.77 27.01 13.18
CA THR A 11 -7.95 26.33 12.60
C THR A 11 -7.75 24.82 12.67
N GLN A 12 -8.69 24.11 13.28
CA GLN A 12 -8.70 22.64 13.31
C GLN A 12 -9.37 22.09 12.05
N TYR A 13 -8.67 21.19 11.36
CA TYR A 13 -9.17 20.47 10.21
C TYR A 13 -9.37 19.00 10.56
N GLU A 14 -10.58 18.51 10.35
CA GLU A 14 -10.93 17.11 10.49
C GLU A 14 -10.84 16.42 9.12
N ILE A 15 -9.95 15.44 9.01
CA ILE A 15 -9.69 14.70 7.78
C ILE A 15 -10.03 13.23 8.02
N GLU A 16 -10.93 12.66 7.21
CA GLU A 16 -11.29 11.26 7.27
C GLU A 16 -11.05 10.55 5.94
N TYR A 17 -10.62 9.31 6.01
CA TYR A 17 -10.60 8.38 4.88
C TYR A 17 -11.56 7.22 5.10
N LYS A 18 -12.49 7.03 4.17
CA LYS A 18 -13.45 5.92 4.14
C LYS A 18 -13.30 5.14 2.83
N ARG A 19 -13.01 3.86 2.95
CA ARG A 19 -13.07 2.93 1.82
C ARG A 19 -14.54 2.63 1.50
N SER A 20 -14.92 2.70 0.24
CA SER A 20 -16.26 2.38 -0.26
C SER A 20 -16.17 1.39 -1.43
N LEU A 21 -17.26 0.68 -1.72
CA LEU A 21 -17.37 -0.30 -2.82
C LEU A 21 -17.00 0.27 -4.20
N GLY A 22 -17.12 1.60 -4.39
CA GLY A 22 -16.75 2.29 -5.63
C GLY A 22 -15.44 3.09 -5.58
N GLY A 23 -14.61 2.89 -4.56
CA GLY A 23 -13.35 3.62 -4.37
C GLY A 23 -13.23 4.30 -3.00
N GLY A 24 -12.12 5.01 -2.78
CA GLY A 24 -11.91 5.77 -1.56
C GLY A 24 -12.73 7.06 -1.55
N LYS A 25 -13.11 7.51 -0.35
CA LYS A 25 -13.65 8.84 -0.10
C LYS A 25 -12.79 9.50 0.96
N ILE A 26 -12.44 10.76 0.72
CA ILE A 26 -11.81 11.63 1.69
C ILE A 26 -12.85 12.66 2.12
N ILE A 27 -12.94 12.91 3.42
CA ILE A 27 -13.87 13.88 4.00
C ILE A 27 -13.01 14.92 4.69
N VAL A 28 -13.15 16.19 4.31
CA VAL A 28 -12.43 17.31 4.93
C VAL A 28 -13.48 18.25 5.51
N ASN A 29 -13.53 18.40 6.83
CA ASN A 29 -14.53 19.21 7.54
C ASN A 29 -15.98 18.93 7.07
N GLY A 30 -16.32 17.65 6.89
CA GLY A 30 -17.63 17.21 6.40
C GLY A 30 -17.81 17.23 4.87
N SER A 31 -16.93 17.88 4.10
CA SER A 31 -17.00 17.92 2.64
C SER A 31 -16.41 16.64 2.02
N VAL A 32 -17.22 15.90 1.26
CA VAL A 32 -16.85 14.60 0.69
C VAL A 32 -16.22 14.75 -0.68
N GLN A 33 -15.00 14.22 -0.84
CA GLN A 33 -14.29 14.12 -2.10
C GLN A 33 -14.04 12.65 -2.46
N LYS A 34 -14.47 12.24 -3.66
CA LYS A 34 -14.18 10.89 -4.17
C LYS A 34 -12.74 10.85 -4.67
N VAL A 35 -12.01 9.81 -4.28
CA VAL A 35 -10.63 9.62 -4.72
C VAL A 35 -10.47 8.36 -5.56
N LYS A 36 -9.80 8.52 -6.69
CA LYS A 36 -9.42 7.41 -7.56
C LYS A 36 -8.09 6.84 -7.08
N SER A 37 -8.01 5.52 -7.01
CA SER A 37 -6.75 4.84 -6.73
C SER A 37 -5.84 4.93 -7.96
N GLN A 38 -4.56 5.25 -7.73
CA GLN A 38 -3.52 5.21 -8.75
C GLN A 38 -3.27 3.78 -9.24
N ASN A 39 -3.38 2.81 -8.34
CA ASN A 39 -3.39 1.39 -8.67
C ASN A 39 -4.49 0.70 -7.86
N ALA A 40 -5.63 0.46 -8.51
CA ALA A 40 -6.80 -0.14 -7.88
C ALA A 40 -6.54 -1.57 -7.39
N PHE A 41 -5.62 -2.28 -8.02
CA PHE A 41 -5.27 -3.65 -7.69
C PHE A 41 -4.55 -3.75 -6.32
N LEU A 42 -3.60 -2.85 -6.06
CA LEU A 42 -2.91 -2.76 -4.76
C LEU A 42 -3.57 -1.78 -3.79
N ASN A 43 -4.65 -1.11 -4.22
CA ASN A 43 -5.29 0.00 -3.52
C ASN A 43 -4.28 1.06 -3.08
N LEU A 44 -3.67 1.73 -4.05
CA LEU A 44 -2.76 2.85 -3.83
C LEU A 44 -3.47 4.18 -4.02
N VAL A 45 -3.58 4.99 -2.98
CA VAL A 45 -4.13 6.35 -3.05
C VAL A 45 -3.08 7.31 -2.52
N ASP A 46 -2.90 8.42 -3.21
CA ASP A 46 -2.08 9.53 -2.75
C ASP A 46 -2.81 10.80 -3.18
N PHE A 47 -3.46 11.47 -2.22
CA PHE A 47 -4.33 12.60 -2.48
C PHE A 47 -3.87 13.83 -1.72
N PRO A 48 -3.42 14.89 -2.42
CA PRO A 48 -3.00 16.12 -1.79
C PRO A 48 -4.21 16.97 -1.37
N ILE A 49 -4.16 17.48 -0.14
CA ILE A 49 -5.06 18.46 0.45
C ILE A 49 -4.22 19.70 0.74
N ARG A 50 -4.55 20.81 0.07
CA ARG A 50 -3.89 22.10 0.33
C ARG A 50 -4.63 22.77 1.49
N LEU A 51 -3.96 22.89 2.63
CA LEU A 51 -4.39 23.77 3.70
C LEU A 51 -3.75 25.16 3.50
N THR A 52 -4.00 26.08 4.43
CA THR A 52 -3.54 27.47 4.32
C THR A 52 -2.02 27.58 4.42
N ASN A 53 -1.39 26.87 5.37
CA ASN A 53 0.04 26.93 5.60
C ASN A 53 0.71 25.54 5.67
N LYS A 54 -0.07 24.46 5.57
CA LYS A 54 0.44 23.08 5.60
C LYS A 54 0.13 22.31 4.33
N ALA A 55 1.10 21.51 3.90
CA ALA A 55 0.91 20.54 2.83
C ALA A 55 0.49 19.20 3.43
N VAL A 56 -0.73 18.76 3.13
CA VAL A 56 -1.29 17.52 3.68
C VAL A 56 -1.54 16.52 2.55
N ASN A 57 -1.16 15.26 2.75
CA ASN A 57 -1.41 14.19 1.79
C ASN A 57 -2.05 13.00 2.51
N VAL A 58 -3.22 12.57 2.04
CA VAL A 58 -3.80 11.30 2.47
C VAL A 58 -3.21 10.20 1.61
N VAL A 59 -2.51 9.27 2.26
CA VAL A 59 -1.82 8.18 1.58
C VAL A 59 -2.41 6.85 2.04
N VAL A 60 -2.77 6.01 1.07
CA VAL A 60 -3.34 4.68 1.31
C VAL A 60 -2.51 3.66 0.55
N ILE A 61 -2.03 2.65 1.26
CA ILE A 61 -1.32 1.51 0.69
C ILE A 61 -2.02 0.24 1.17
N GLY A 62 -2.72 -0.43 0.26
CA GLY A 62 -3.48 -1.62 0.59
C GLY A 62 -4.62 -1.32 1.56
N ASN A 63 -4.58 -1.89 2.76
CA ASN A 63 -5.59 -1.67 3.80
C ASN A 63 -5.20 -0.60 4.83
N LYS A 64 -3.99 -0.04 4.73
CA LYS A 64 -3.51 0.98 5.67
C LYS A 64 -3.64 2.36 5.04
N ALA A 65 -4.17 3.30 5.81
CA ALA A 65 -4.23 4.72 5.47
C ALA A 65 -3.42 5.50 6.50
N ASP A 66 -2.66 6.49 6.04
CA ASP A 66 -1.84 7.38 6.85
C ASP A 66 -1.97 8.81 6.30
N LEU A 67 -1.64 9.79 7.12
CA LEU A 67 -1.63 11.20 6.75
C LEU A 67 -0.19 11.70 6.77
N ALA A 68 0.27 12.29 5.67
CA ALA A 68 1.52 13.02 5.65
C ALA A 68 1.24 14.51 5.81
N VAL A 69 1.95 15.17 6.71
CA VAL A 69 1.87 16.61 6.97
C VAL A 69 3.28 17.17 6.81
N ASP A 70 3.44 18.19 5.97
CA ASP A 70 4.70 18.87 5.68
C ASP A 70 5.84 17.90 5.31
N GLY A 71 5.50 16.85 4.55
CA GLY A 71 6.45 15.87 4.07
C GLY A 71 6.82 14.77 5.08
N VAL A 72 6.09 14.62 6.19
CA VAL A 72 6.30 13.56 7.18
C VAL A 72 5.01 12.82 7.49
N TYR A 73 5.03 11.49 7.51
CA TYR A 73 3.90 10.66 7.91
C TYR A 73 3.62 10.77 9.41
N LEU A 74 2.37 11.07 9.80
CA LEU A 74 1.96 11.14 11.21
C LEU A 74 2.03 9.79 11.92
N GLY A 75 1.66 8.70 11.26
CA GLY A 75 1.62 7.38 11.90
C GLY A 75 2.99 6.75 12.14
N SER A 76 4.02 7.16 11.38
CA SER A 76 5.34 6.52 11.42
C SER A 76 6.52 7.49 11.64
N ASN A 77 6.28 8.80 11.61
CA ASN A 77 7.30 9.85 11.64
C ASN A 77 8.40 9.67 10.57
N GLN A 78 8.07 9.01 9.46
CA GLN A 78 8.99 8.81 8.34
C GLN A 78 8.80 9.89 7.28
N PRO A 79 9.86 10.25 6.53
CA PRO A 79 9.74 11.12 5.37
C PRO A 79 8.74 10.56 4.35
N TYR A 80 7.83 11.41 3.90
CA TYR A 80 6.86 11.08 2.87
C TYR A 80 7.52 11.10 1.49
N VAL A 81 7.28 10.03 0.72
CA VAL A 81 7.65 9.91 -0.67
C VAL A 81 6.38 9.62 -1.47
N PRO A 82 6.05 10.42 -2.50
CA PRO A 82 4.86 10.21 -3.31
C PRO A 82 4.83 8.82 -3.94
N VAL A 83 3.65 8.22 -4.00
CA VAL A 83 3.45 6.88 -4.59
C VAL A 83 3.86 6.85 -6.07
N ALA A 84 3.75 7.97 -6.79
CA ALA A 84 4.21 8.07 -8.17
C ALA A 84 5.72 7.84 -8.35
N LYS A 85 6.52 7.91 -7.27
CA LYS A 85 7.97 7.67 -7.29
C LYS A 85 8.37 6.22 -6.97
N VAL A 86 7.42 5.27 -6.92
CA VAL A 86 7.74 3.85 -6.77
C VAL A 86 8.65 3.41 -7.93
N PRO A 87 9.85 2.88 -7.66
CA PRO A 87 10.80 2.51 -8.69
C PRO A 87 10.36 1.26 -9.47
N GLY A 88 10.76 1.17 -10.74
CA GLY A 88 10.37 0.07 -11.64
C GLY A 88 10.73 -1.34 -11.14
N TRP A 89 11.84 -1.49 -10.41
CA TRP A 89 12.22 -2.79 -9.83
C TRP A 89 11.20 -3.30 -8.79
N SER A 90 10.51 -2.40 -8.08
CA SER A 90 9.49 -2.79 -7.10
C SER A 90 8.28 -3.38 -7.82
N TRP A 91 7.88 -2.77 -8.94
CA TRP A 91 6.83 -3.31 -9.82
C TRP A 91 7.21 -4.66 -10.44
N ALA A 92 8.50 -4.92 -10.71
CA ALA A 92 8.94 -6.24 -11.16
C ALA A 92 8.65 -7.32 -10.10
N PHE A 93 8.98 -7.07 -8.82
CA PHE A 93 8.64 -8.01 -7.73
C PHE A 93 7.14 -8.23 -7.59
N VAL A 94 6.33 -7.17 -7.73
CA VAL A 94 4.86 -7.25 -7.74
C VAL A 94 4.40 -8.21 -8.84
N VAL A 95 4.77 -7.96 -10.10
CA VAL A 95 4.33 -8.78 -11.24
C VAL A 95 4.75 -10.24 -11.07
N VAL A 96 6.01 -10.48 -10.71
CA VAL A 96 6.52 -11.85 -10.56
C VAL A 96 5.79 -12.59 -9.42
N SER A 97 5.56 -11.94 -8.28
CA SER A 97 4.85 -12.57 -7.16
C SER A 97 3.39 -12.93 -7.51
N LEU A 98 2.73 -12.11 -8.34
CA LEU A 98 1.38 -12.40 -8.82
C LEU A 98 1.36 -13.56 -9.82
N VAL A 99 2.33 -13.61 -10.73
CA VAL A 99 2.46 -14.71 -11.71
C VAL A 99 2.76 -16.03 -11.01
N ILE A 100 3.70 -16.05 -10.05
CA ILE A 100 3.98 -17.25 -9.25
C ILE A 100 2.72 -17.69 -8.48
N GLY A 101 2.02 -16.74 -7.84
CA GLY A 101 0.76 -17.02 -7.16
C GLY A 101 -0.28 -17.66 -8.07
N LEU A 102 -0.48 -17.09 -9.26
CA LEU A 102 -1.44 -17.61 -10.23
C LEU A 102 -1.07 -19.01 -10.74
N LEU A 103 0.20 -19.25 -11.05
CA LEU A 103 0.66 -20.52 -11.62
C LEU A 103 0.64 -21.68 -10.61
N PHE A 104 1.01 -21.42 -9.35
CA PHE A 104 1.21 -22.49 -8.37
C PHE A 104 0.04 -22.68 -7.41
N SER A 105 -0.69 -21.61 -7.05
CA SER A 105 -1.80 -21.66 -6.08
C SER A 105 -3.08 -20.98 -6.56
N GLY A 106 -3.15 -20.64 -7.85
CA GLY A 106 -4.31 -20.02 -8.47
C GLY A 106 -4.71 -18.71 -7.80
N ILE A 107 -6.01 -18.49 -7.63
CA ILE A 107 -6.54 -17.23 -7.08
C ILE A 107 -6.11 -16.97 -5.63
N PHE A 108 -5.97 -18.03 -4.81
CA PHE A 108 -5.48 -17.88 -3.44
C PHE A 108 -4.02 -17.46 -3.41
N GLY A 109 -3.20 -17.97 -4.32
CA GLY A 109 -1.83 -17.54 -4.52
C GLY A 109 -1.73 -16.06 -4.89
N VAL A 110 -2.61 -15.60 -5.79
CA VAL A 110 -2.71 -14.18 -6.16
C VAL A 110 -3.04 -13.31 -4.94
N CYS A 111 -3.96 -13.72 -4.08
CA CYS A 111 -4.28 -12.98 -2.84
C CYS A 111 -3.06 -12.84 -1.92
N ILE A 112 -2.27 -13.91 -1.75
CA ILE A 112 -1.02 -13.86 -0.99
C ILE A 112 0.01 -12.93 -1.66
N GLY A 113 0.11 -12.98 -2.99
CA GLY A 113 1.00 -12.11 -3.76
C GLY A 113 0.62 -10.63 -3.67
N ILE A 114 -0.66 -10.30 -3.62
CA ILE A 114 -1.16 -8.94 -3.37
C ILE A 114 -0.69 -8.42 -2.01
N LEU A 115 -0.76 -9.25 -0.96
CA LEU A 115 -0.29 -8.88 0.37
C LEU A 115 1.23 -8.62 0.39
N GLY A 116 2.01 -9.46 -0.30
CA GLY A 116 3.45 -9.24 -0.49
C GLY A 116 3.79 -7.97 -1.25
N SER A 117 3.01 -7.70 -2.30
CA SER A 117 3.17 -6.52 -3.15
C SER A 117 3.03 -5.20 -2.39
N MET A 118 2.15 -5.15 -1.38
CA MET A 118 2.04 -3.99 -0.49
C MET A 118 3.34 -3.72 0.26
N PHE A 119 4.08 -4.77 0.66
CA PHE A 119 5.37 -4.63 1.33
C PHE A 119 6.44 -4.10 0.37
N TYR A 120 6.53 -4.60 -0.87
CA TYR A 120 7.51 -4.12 -1.85
C TYR A 120 7.34 -2.63 -2.14
N VAL A 121 6.09 -2.19 -2.35
CA VAL A 121 5.77 -0.78 -2.56
C VAL A 121 6.15 0.05 -1.34
N LYS A 122 5.73 -0.34 -0.14
CA LYS A 122 6.04 0.39 1.09
C LYS A 122 7.56 0.47 1.35
N SER A 123 8.26 -0.64 1.19
CA SER A 123 9.72 -0.72 1.39
C SER A 123 10.47 0.15 0.37
N SER A 124 10.02 0.16 -0.89
CA SER A 124 10.64 0.98 -1.94
C SER A 124 10.54 2.49 -1.68
N LEU A 125 9.45 2.93 -1.04
CA LEU A 125 9.20 4.31 -0.65
C LEU A 125 9.87 4.68 0.69
N SER A 126 10.38 3.70 1.45
CA SER A 126 11.01 3.97 2.75
C SER A 126 12.36 4.67 2.57
N MET A 127 12.51 5.90 3.06
CA MET A 127 13.76 6.67 2.94
C MET A 127 14.87 6.21 3.90
N HIS A 128 14.52 5.46 4.96
CA HIS A 128 15.43 5.02 6.01
C HIS A 128 16.58 4.11 5.52
N GLN A 129 16.41 3.43 4.37
CA GLN A 129 17.36 2.42 3.90
C GLN A 129 18.05 2.86 2.60
N SER A 130 19.29 2.42 2.39
CA SER A 130 19.95 2.54 1.07
C SER A 130 19.24 1.66 0.04
N THR A 131 19.33 2.03 -1.24
CA THR A 131 18.65 1.32 -2.34
C THR A 131 18.96 -0.18 -2.34
N ASN A 132 20.22 -0.55 -2.10
CA ASN A 132 20.64 -1.95 -2.04
C ASN A 132 19.96 -2.70 -0.88
N ARG A 133 19.86 -2.08 0.30
CA ARG A 133 19.19 -2.68 1.46
C ARG A 133 17.68 -2.85 1.21
N ARG A 134 17.04 -1.90 0.52
CA ARG A 134 15.63 -2.01 0.12
C ARG A 134 15.40 -3.18 -0.82
N ILE A 135 16.24 -3.32 -1.85
CA ILE A 135 16.15 -4.43 -2.82
C ILE A 135 16.37 -5.76 -2.12
N ILE A 136 17.41 -5.89 -1.29
CA ILE A 136 17.70 -7.11 -0.54
C ILE A 136 16.54 -7.47 0.40
N SER A 137 15.98 -6.49 1.11
CA SER A 137 14.81 -6.72 1.97
C SER A 137 13.60 -7.20 1.16
N CYS A 138 13.34 -6.61 0.00
CA CYS A 138 12.26 -7.05 -0.89
C CYS A 138 12.52 -8.45 -1.43
N LEU A 139 13.76 -8.78 -1.80
CA LEU A 139 14.16 -10.10 -2.30
C LEU A 139 13.93 -11.19 -1.25
N ILE A 140 14.34 -10.96 0.00
CA ILE A 140 14.14 -11.91 1.10
C ILE A 140 12.64 -12.18 1.30
N VAL A 141 11.83 -11.12 1.38
CA VAL A 141 10.38 -11.26 1.55
C VAL A 141 9.74 -11.93 0.33
N PHE A 142 10.21 -11.63 -0.87
CA PHE A 142 9.79 -12.28 -2.11
C PHE A 142 10.04 -13.78 -2.10
N LEU A 143 11.22 -14.23 -1.68
CA LEU A 143 11.53 -15.67 -1.59
C LEU A 143 10.62 -16.36 -0.56
N ILE A 144 10.43 -15.75 0.61
CA ILE A 144 9.53 -16.30 1.65
C ILE A 144 8.11 -16.46 1.11
N ILE A 145 7.57 -15.42 0.48
CA ILE A 145 6.21 -15.44 -0.07
C ILE A 145 6.08 -16.46 -1.20
N SER A 146 7.07 -16.55 -2.08
CA SER A 146 7.08 -17.52 -3.18
C SER A 146 7.07 -18.96 -2.65
N ILE A 147 7.86 -19.26 -1.62
CA ILE A 147 7.85 -20.59 -0.97
C ILE A 147 6.48 -20.88 -0.38
N VAL A 148 5.87 -19.92 0.34
CA VAL A 148 4.53 -20.07 0.91
C VAL A 148 3.49 -20.35 -0.19
N GLN A 149 3.53 -19.61 -1.30
CA GLN A 149 2.61 -19.80 -2.44
C GLN A 149 2.74 -21.19 -3.07
N VAL A 150 3.97 -21.69 -3.24
CA VAL A 150 4.24 -23.01 -3.84
C VAL A 150 3.82 -24.13 -2.91
N VAL A 151 4.23 -24.09 -1.63
CA VAL A 151 3.89 -25.12 -0.64
C VAL A 151 2.38 -25.18 -0.44
N PHE A 152 1.72 -24.03 -0.29
CA PHE A 152 0.26 -23.97 -0.18
C PHE A 152 -0.42 -24.58 -1.41
N GLY A 153 0.05 -24.24 -2.62
CA GLY A 153 -0.47 -24.78 -3.86
C GLY A 153 -0.37 -26.32 -3.95
N ILE A 154 0.79 -26.87 -3.57
CA ILE A 154 1.01 -28.32 -3.53
C ILE A 154 0.05 -28.98 -2.53
N THR A 155 -0.06 -28.44 -1.31
CA THR A 155 -0.93 -29.00 -0.26
C THR A 155 -2.40 -29.00 -0.68
N VAL A 156 -2.89 -27.89 -1.25
CA VAL A 156 -4.28 -27.80 -1.74
C VAL A 156 -4.52 -28.80 -2.87
N ASN A 157 -3.59 -28.92 -3.82
CA ASN A 157 -3.71 -29.87 -4.91
C ASN A 157 -3.72 -31.33 -4.42
N GLN A 158 -2.89 -31.67 -3.43
CA GLN A 158 -2.90 -32.99 -2.80
C GLN A 158 -4.23 -33.26 -2.10
N TRP A 159 -4.76 -32.30 -1.35
CA TRP A 159 -6.06 -32.43 -0.69
C TRP A 159 -7.20 -32.65 -1.69
N LEU A 160 -7.23 -31.88 -2.78
CA LEU A 160 -8.23 -32.02 -3.84
C LEU A 160 -8.16 -33.36 -4.57
N ARG A 161 -6.98 -33.99 -4.66
CA ARG A 161 -6.82 -35.33 -5.26
C ARG A 161 -7.31 -36.47 -4.36
N ASN A 162 -7.40 -36.22 -3.05
CA ASN A 162 -7.78 -37.23 -2.05
C ASN A 162 -9.28 -37.13 -1.67
N LEU A 163 -10.03 -36.20 -2.28
CA LEU A 163 -11.48 -36.06 -2.18
C LEU A 163 -12.16 -36.81 -3.31
#